data_AF-A0A0D9ZBJ1-F1
#
_entry.id   AF-A0A0D9ZBJ1-F1
#
_cell.length_a   1.000
_cell.length_b   1.000
_cell.length_c   1.000
_cell.angle_alpha   90.00
_cell.angle_beta   90.00
_cell.angle_gamma   90.00
#
_symmetry.space_group_name_H-M   'P 1'
#
loop_
_entity.id
_entity.type
_entity.pdbx_description
1 polymer ?
#
loop_
_entity_poly.entity_id
_entity_poly.type
_entity_poly.pdbx_seq_one_letter_code
_entity_poly.pdbx_strand_id
1 'polypeptide(L)'
;MKMTNLTGRGDDITMLAIRADNLNVIAFANRSGNWNAFEKYADLIPEPVTRLTIGDDYASLLGNGGITNLPNLNLGRHAALDAIHVLSNYSPSVDNRVLGVALATMIVTLPEAIRLRNIRNRQLKGWFTGTRLTLDEAKEVLEWRTMTCGVLICHKNGRWGNSTPRDEAVELFNALQIVSNNGAFERLGVMVWPSYHRCSEPVLDDKQILKIKEDMNRMAQRRG
;
A
#
# COMPACT_ATOMS: atom_id res chain seq x y z
N MET A 1 1.74 -1.89 15.49
CA MET A 1 2.31 -2.66 14.35
C MET A 1 1.61 -4.01 14.28
N LYS A 2 1.42 -4.58 13.09
CA LYS A 2 1.02 -5.98 12.90
C LYS A 2 2.16 -6.74 12.25
N MET A 3 2.33 -8.00 12.65
CA MET A 3 3.33 -8.89 12.08
C MET A 3 2.62 -10.00 11.31
N THR A 4 3.11 -10.31 10.12
CA THR A 4 2.56 -11.36 9.25
C THR A 4 3.67 -12.34 8.89
N ASN A 5 3.47 -13.61 9.23
CA ASN A 5 4.38 -14.70 8.87
C ASN A 5 4.05 -15.20 7.47
N LEU A 6 5.10 -15.42 6.66
CA LEU A 6 4.99 -15.89 5.29
C LEU A 6 5.85 -17.13 5.13
N THR A 7 5.24 -18.21 4.68
CA THR A 7 5.91 -19.48 4.40
C THR A 7 6.10 -19.63 2.88
N GLY A 8 7.34 -19.87 2.48
CA GLY A 8 7.77 -20.03 1.09
C GLY A 8 7.87 -21.49 0.66
N ARG A 9 8.84 -21.77 -0.21
CA ARG A 9 9.16 -23.15 -0.63
C ARG A 9 10.17 -23.76 0.35
N GLY A 10 10.06 -25.05 0.60
CA GLY A 10 10.98 -25.73 1.52
C GLY A 10 10.89 -25.17 2.94
N ASP A 11 12.02 -24.74 3.49
CA ASP A 11 12.16 -24.14 4.82
C ASP A 11 12.09 -22.59 4.80
N ASP A 12 11.76 -21.98 3.66
CA ASP A 12 11.70 -20.52 3.58
C ASP A 12 10.61 -19.93 4.48
N ILE A 13 11.02 -19.02 5.35
CA ILE A 13 10.12 -18.25 6.21
C ILE A 13 10.63 -16.83 6.36
N THR A 14 9.71 -15.87 6.29
CA THR A 14 9.98 -14.47 6.61
C THR A 14 8.79 -13.86 7.33
N MET A 15 9.04 -12.83 8.13
CA MET A 15 7.98 -12.05 8.77
C MET A 15 8.01 -10.63 8.23
N LEU A 16 6.86 -10.06 7.91
CA LEU A 16 6.75 -8.63 7.60
C LEU A 16 6.18 -7.86 8.78
N ALA A 17 6.82 -6.74 9.11
CA ALA A 17 6.30 -5.73 10.01
C ALA A 17 5.51 -4.68 9.22
N ILE A 18 4.21 -4.59 9.50
CA ILE A 18 3.28 -3.72 8.79
C ILE A 18 2.66 -2.72 9.77
N ARG A 19 2.67 -1.44 9.41
CA ARG A 19 2.00 -0.38 10.16
C ARG A 19 0.48 -0.55 10.15
N ALA A 20 -0.14 -0.45 11.32
CA ALA A 20 -1.58 -0.66 11.46
C ALA A 20 -2.42 0.54 10.98
N ASP A 21 -1.82 1.73 10.96
CA ASP A 21 -2.48 2.99 10.60
C ASP A 21 -2.53 3.23 9.10
N ASN A 22 -1.54 2.76 8.33
CA ASN A 22 -1.45 3.01 6.89
C ASN A 22 -1.03 1.80 6.04
N LEU A 23 -0.82 0.63 6.64
CA LEU A 23 -0.39 -0.61 5.99
C LEU A 23 1.01 -0.57 5.33
N ASN A 24 1.85 0.41 5.65
CA ASN A 24 3.23 0.41 5.13
C ASN A 24 4.02 -0.75 5.73
N VAL A 25 4.75 -1.48 4.87
CA VAL A 25 5.80 -2.40 5.32
C VAL A 25 6.96 -1.55 5.81
N ILE A 26 7.45 -1.83 7.02
CA ILE A 26 8.51 -1.03 7.66
C ILE A 26 9.78 -1.83 7.95
N ALA A 27 9.66 -3.15 8.07
CA ALA A 27 10.75 -4.08 8.30
C ALA A 27 10.36 -5.50 7.91
N PHE A 28 11.34 -6.39 7.83
CA PHE A 28 11.14 -7.82 7.72
C PHE A 28 12.13 -8.60 8.59
N ALA A 29 11.74 -9.78 9.07
CA ALA A 29 12.64 -10.74 9.69
C ALA A 29 12.98 -11.86 8.69
N ASN A 30 14.25 -12.20 8.56
CA ASN A 30 14.70 -13.36 7.78
C ASN A 30 14.42 -14.67 8.53
N ARG A 31 14.77 -15.83 7.95
CA ARG A 31 14.49 -17.14 8.56
C ARG A 31 15.18 -17.38 9.91
N SER A 32 16.27 -16.68 10.16
CA SER A 32 16.99 -16.72 11.45
C SER A 32 16.34 -15.84 12.52
N GLY A 33 15.28 -15.11 12.19
CA GLY A 33 14.61 -14.17 13.09
C GLY A 33 15.30 -12.81 13.18
N ASN A 34 16.32 -12.54 12.36
CA ASN A 34 17.02 -11.25 12.38
C ASN A 34 16.18 -10.19 11.67
N TRP A 35 15.87 -9.11 12.37
CA TRP A 35 15.10 -7.99 11.82
C TRP A 35 15.95 -7.08 10.95
N ASN A 36 15.37 -6.64 9.83
CA ASN A 36 15.93 -5.71 8.88
C ASN A 36 14.89 -4.63 8.59
N ALA A 37 15.19 -3.38 8.94
CA ALA A 37 14.25 -2.27 8.90
C ALA A 37 14.75 -1.16 7.99
N PHE A 38 13.83 -0.47 7.31
CA PHE A 38 14.20 0.79 6.65
C PHE A 38 14.67 1.79 7.70
N GLU A 39 15.72 2.56 7.40
CA GLU A 39 16.41 3.47 8.34
C GLU A 39 15.45 4.26 9.23
N LYS A 40 14.47 4.95 8.61
CA LYS A 40 13.50 5.81 9.32
C LYS A 40 12.52 5.08 10.26
N TYR A 41 12.47 3.76 10.23
CA TYR A 41 11.60 2.95 11.07
C TYR A 41 12.38 1.98 11.98
N ALA A 42 13.70 1.97 11.93
CA ALA A 42 14.52 1.04 12.71
C ALA A 42 14.23 1.15 14.21
N ASP A 43 14.04 2.38 14.71
CA ASP A 43 13.74 2.63 16.13
C ASP A 43 12.34 2.13 16.56
N LEU A 44 11.50 1.71 15.61
CA LEU A 44 10.19 1.10 15.90
C LEU A 44 10.27 -0.43 16.04
N ILE A 45 11.43 -1.03 15.77
CA ILE A 45 11.67 -2.47 15.80
C ILE A 45 12.54 -2.83 17.01
N PRO A 46 12.22 -3.88 17.77
CA PRO A 46 13.05 -4.31 18.88
C PRO A 46 14.47 -4.68 18.44
N GLU A 47 15.47 -4.26 19.23
CA GLU A 47 16.87 -4.64 19.01
C GLU A 47 17.10 -6.15 19.27
N PRO A 48 18.02 -6.80 18.54
CA PRO A 48 18.90 -6.23 17.51
C PRO A 48 18.20 -6.01 16.16
N VAL A 49 18.44 -4.85 15.51
CA VAL A 49 17.93 -4.55 14.15
C VAL A 49 19.04 -4.14 13.18
N THR A 50 19.00 -4.72 11.97
CA THR A 50 19.84 -4.28 10.85
C THR A 50 19.15 -3.13 10.11
N ARG A 51 19.85 -2.02 9.93
CA ARG A 51 19.36 -0.87 9.16
C ARG A 51 19.62 -1.09 7.66
N LEU A 52 18.55 -1.08 6.88
CA LEU A 52 18.62 -1.19 5.43
C LEU A 52 19.13 0.11 4.81
N THR A 53 20.02 0.00 3.84
CA THR A 53 20.58 1.15 3.09
C THR A 53 19.69 1.60 1.93
N ILE A 54 18.69 0.80 1.58
CA ILE A 54 17.66 1.13 0.58
C ILE A 54 16.49 1.87 1.24
N GLY A 55 15.89 2.83 0.54
CA GLY A 55 14.67 3.53 0.99
C GLY A 55 13.40 2.67 0.86
N ASP A 56 12.31 3.11 1.49
CA ASP A 56 11.02 2.41 1.52
C ASP A 56 10.04 2.82 0.41
N ASP A 57 10.41 3.76 -0.45
CA ASP A 57 9.62 4.19 -1.59
C ASP A 57 9.93 3.39 -2.86
N TYR A 58 9.01 3.37 -3.82
CA TYR A 58 9.18 2.61 -5.06
C TYR A 58 10.37 3.10 -5.91
N ALA A 59 10.79 4.36 -5.81
CA ALA A 59 11.97 4.86 -6.52
C ALA A 59 13.26 4.23 -5.97
N SER A 60 13.33 4.07 -4.65
CA SER A 60 14.43 3.38 -3.97
C SER A 60 14.40 1.88 -4.27
N LEU A 61 13.22 1.25 -4.21
CA LEU A 61 13.05 -0.20 -4.37
C LEU A 61 13.23 -0.68 -5.83
N LEU A 62 12.79 0.12 -6.81
CA LEU A 62 12.75 -0.27 -8.23
C LEU A 62 13.65 0.58 -9.12
N GLY A 63 14.41 1.52 -8.54
CA GLY A 63 15.32 2.41 -9.24
C GLY A 63 14.62 3.58 -9.97
N ASN A 64 15.38 4.24 -10.85
CA ASN A 64 14.91 5.38 -11.64
C ASN A 64 13.61 5.06 -12.39
N GLY A 65 12.59 5.89 -12.19
CA GLY A 65 11.22 5.68 -12.68
C GLY A 65 10.22 5.30 -11.58
N GLY A 66 10.69 4.67 -10.50
CA GLY A 66 9.89 4.35 -9.32
C GLY A 66 8.57 3.67 -9.66
N ILE A 67 7.46 4.38 -9.48
CA ILE A 67 6.12 3.84 -9.76
C ILE A 67 5.94 3.39 -11.22
N THR A 68 6.62 4.02 -12.17
CA THR A 68 6.53 3.64 -13.60
C THR A 68 7.17 2.27 -13.88
N ASN A 69 7.93 1.73 -12.92
CA ASN A 69 8.53 0.40 -13.01
C ASN A 69 7.63 -0.69 -12.42
N LEU A 70 6.53 -0.35 -11.73
CA LEU A 70 5.59 -1.35 -11.21
C LEU A 70 4.99 -2.26 -12.30
N PRO A 71 4.64 -1.79 -13.50
CA PRO A 71 4.19 -2.66 -14.59
C PRO A 71 5.24 -3.69 -15.05
N ASN A 72 6.52 -3.51 -14.71
CA ASN A 72 7.58 -4.46 -15.04
C ASN A 72 7.73 -5.56 -13.97
N LEU A 73 7.09 -5.40 -12.81
CA LEU A 73 7.16 -6.33 -11.72
C LEU A 73 6.28 -7.56 -12.00
N ASN A 74 6.89 -8.75 -12.01
CA ASN A 74 6.12 -9.99 -12.09
C ASN A 74 5.37 -10.19 -10.77
N LEU A 75 4.08 -10.46 -10.87
CA LEU A 75 3.20 -10.75 -9.74
C LEU A 75 2.55 -12.12 -9.91
N GLY A 76 2.03 -12.65 -8.80
CA GLY A 76 1.44 -13.98 -8.73
C GLY A 76 2.23 -14.90 -7.81
N ARG A 77 1.76 -16.14 -7.65
CA ARG A 77 2.26 -17.10 -6.68
C ARG A 77 3.75 -17.36 -6.81
N HIS A 78 4.27 -17.54 -8.02
CA HIS A 78 5.70 -17.81 -8.22
C HIS A 78 6.56 -16.63 -7.80
N ALA A 79 6.23 -15.42 -8.24
CA ALA A 79 6.96 -14.21 -7.85
C ALA A 79 6.90 -13.95 -6.34
N ALA A 80 5.75 -14.18 -5.70
CA ALA A 80 5.61 -14.06 -4.24
C ALA A 80 6.50 -15.07 -3.51
N LEU A 81 6.56 -16.32 -3.98
CA LEU A 81 7.45 -17.35 -3.41
C LEU A 81 8.93 -17.00 -3.62
N ASP A 82 9.30 -16.46 -4.77
CA ASP A 82 10.68 -16.01 -5.04
C ASP A 82 11.07 -14.82 -4.15
N ALA A 83 10.14 -13.88 -3.93
CA ALA A 83 10.35 -12.77 -3.01
C ALA A 83 10.50 -13.26 -1.55
N ILE A 84 9.66 -14.21 -1.11
CA ILE A 84 9.79 -14.84 0.20
C ILE A 84 11.16 -15.52 0.34
N HIS A 85 11.63 -16.22 -0.69
CA HIS A 85 12.95 -16.85 -0.68
C HIS A 85 14.08 -15.84 -0.46
N VAL A 86 14.05 -14.70 -1.17
CA VAL A 86 15.04 -13.62 -1.00
C VAL A 86 15.02 -13.05 0.41
N LEU A 87 13.84 -12.75 0.97
CA LEU A 87 13.72 -12.16 2.30
C LEU A 87 14.07 -13.17 3.41
N SER A 88 13.67 -14.43 3.24
CA SER A 88 13.99 -15.56 4.12
C SER A 88 15.50 -15.75 4.25
N ASN A 89 16.24 -15.68 3.14
CA ASN A 89 17.68 -15.91 3.10
C ASN A 89 18.52 -14.63 3.11
N TYR A 90 17.91 -13.50 3.43
CA TYR A 90 18.59 -12.21 3.37
C TYR A 90 19.82 -12.15 4.30
N SER A 91 20.91 -11.63 3.75
CA SER A 91 22.09 -11.15 4.45
C SER A 91 22.49 -9.77 3.90
N PRO A 92 23.28 -8.98 4.65
CA PRO A 92 23.74 -7.66 4.18
C PRO A 92 24.56 -7.66 2.88
N SER A 93 25.00 -8.83 2.39
CA SER A 93 25.72 -8.97 1.12
C SER A 93 24.79 -9.10 -0.10
N VAL A 94 23.48 -9.24 0.09
CA VAL A 94 22.51 -9.31 -1.00
C VAL A 94 22.45 -7.96 -1.72
N ASP A 95 22.44 -8.00 -3.06
CA ASP A 95 22.30 -6.81 -3.90
C ASP A 95 20.99 -6.06 -3.59
N ASN A 96 21.09 -4.75 -3.36
CA ASN A 96 19.94 -3.89 -3.05
C ASN A 96 18.84 -3.93 -4.13
N ARG A 97 19.17 -4.17 -5.40
CA ARG A 97 18.18 -4.35 -6.47
C ARG A 97 17.40 -5.64 -6.29
N VAL A 98 18.05 -6.74 -5.90
CA VAL A 98 17.40 -8.03 -5.64
C VAL A 98 16.48 -7.90 -4.42
N LEU A 99 16.98 -7.29 -3.33
CA LEU A 99 16.18 -6.99 -2.15
C LEU A 99 15.00 -6.07 -2.49
N GLY A 100 15.24 -5.00 -3.24
CA GLY A 100 14.24 -3.99 -3.61
C GLY A 100 13.09 -4.58 -4.41
N VAL A 101 13.39 -5.45 -5.39
CA VAL A 101 12.37 -6.19 -6.15
C VAL A 101 11.57 -7.12 -5.25
N ALA A 102 12.21 -7.84 -4.32
CA ALA A 102 11.52 -8.73 -3.39
C ALA A 102 10.58 -7.96 -2.45
N LEU A 103 11.04 -6.86 -1.86
CA LEU A 103 10.23 -5.99 -1.01
C LEU A 103 9.07 -5.37 -1.78
N ALA A 104 9.31 -4.82 -2.98
CA ALA A 104 8.26 -4.27 -3.83
C ALA A 104 7.20 -5.32 -4.21
N THR A 105 7.63 -6.54 -4.53
CA THR A 105 6.72 -7.67 -4.80
C THR A 105 5.82 -7.94 -3.61
N MET A 106 6.40 -8.01 -2.40
CA MET A 106 5.60 -8.26 -1.19
C MET A 106 4.68 -7.10 -0.82
N ILE A 107 5.11 -5.85 -1.01
CA ILE A 107 4.29 -4.66 -0.79
C ILE A 107 3.09 -4.67 -1.74
N VAL A 108 3.31 -4.90 -3.04
CA VAL A 108 2.20 -4.96 -4.01
C VAL A 108 1.28 -6.15 -3.73
N THR A 109 1.85 -7.30 -3.36
CA THR A 109 1.06 -8.52 -3.13
C THR A 109 0.18 -8.45 -1.90
N LEU A 110 0.64 -7.82 -0.82
CA LEU A 110 -0.08 -7.82 0.46
C LEU A 110 -0.78 -6.49 0.74
N PRO A 111 -0.11 -5.41 1.17
CA PRO A 111 -0.79 -4.18 1.53
C PRO A 111 -1.48 -3.50 0.34
N GLU A 112 -0.90 -3.45 -0.87
CA GLU A 112 -1.59 -2.79 -1.99
C GLU A 112 -2.87 -3.53 -2.43
N ALA A 113 -2.88 -4.87 -2.36
CA ALA A 113 -4.09 -5.67 -2.61
C ALA A 113 -5.18 -5.45 -1.54
N ILE A 114 -4.79 -5.07 -0.32
CA ILE A 114 -5.75 -4.70 0.73
C ILE A 114 -6.27 -3.29 0.49
N ARG A 115 -5.38 -2.36 0.14
CA ARG A 115 -5.69 -0.93 -0.12
C ARG A 115 -6.56 -0.73 -1.35
N LEU A 116 -6.35 -1.50 -2.41
CA LEU A 116 -6.92 -1.24 -3.73
C LEU A 116 -7.60 -2.49 -4.30
N ARG A 117 -8.89 -2.37 -4.61
CA ARG A 117 -9.70 -3.46 -5.16
C ARG A 117 -9.20 -3.90 -6.53
N ASN A 118 -8.75 -2.98 -7.38
CA ASN A 118 -8.24 -3.30 -8.71
C ASN A 118 -6.95 -4.12 -8.63
N ILE A 119 -6.02 -3.75 -7.74
CA ILE A 119 -4.79 -4.52 -7.49
C ILE A 119 -5.13 -5.93 -6.97
N ARG A 120 -6.08 -6.04 -6.04
CA ARG A 120 -6.57 -7.35 -5.57
C ARG A 120 -7.14 -8.19 -6.71
N ASN A 121 -8.01 -7.61 -7.53
CA ASN A 121 -8.67 -8.31 -8.62
C ASN A 121 -7.67 -8.74 -9.71
N ARG A 122 -6.67 -7.91 -10.02
CA ARG A 122 -5.56 -8.24 -10.91
C ARG A 122 -4.81 -9.47 -10.42
N GLN A 123 -4.44 -9.49 -9.14
CA GLN A 123 -3.73 -10.61 -8.54
C GLN A 123 -4.58 -11.87 -8.46
N LEU A 124 -5.87 -11.77 -8.10
CA LEU A 124 -6.76 -12.93 -8.08
C LEU A 124 -6.87 -13.60 -9.44
N LYS A 125 -7.01 -12.81 -10.52
CA LYS A 125 -7.09 -13.34 -11.89
C LYS A 125 -5.79 -14.02 -12.34
N GLY A 126 -4.64 -13.48 -11.93
CA GLY A 126 -3.33 -13.95 -12.36
C GLY A 126 -2.56 -14.76 -11.33
N TRP A 127 -3.18 -15.18 -10.23
CA TRP A 127 -2.45 -15.70 -9.07
C TRP A 127 -1.61 -16.93 -9.44
N PHE A 128 -2.19 -17.88 -10.17
CA PHE A 128 -1.50 -19.11 -10.53
C PHE A 128 -0.68 -19.00 -11.83
N THR A 129 -1.10 -18.15 -12.77
CA THR A 129 -0.48 -18.01 -14.10
C THR A 129 0.59 -16.93 -14.17
N GLY A 130 0.64 -16.04 -13.18
CA GLY A 130 1.42 -14.81 -13.24
C GLY A 130 0.64 -13.65 -13.85
N THR A 131 0.98 -12.43 -13.43
CA THR A 131 0.41 -11.18 -13.96
C THR A 131 1.37 -10.00 -13.75
N ARG A 132 0.99 -8.84 -14.26
CA ARG A 132 1.65 -7.54 -14.08
C ARG A 132 0.59 -6.46 -13.95
N LEU A 133 0.91 -5.39 -13.23
CA LEU A 133 0.03 -4.24 -13.17
C LEU A 133 0.00 -3.52 -14.52
N THR A 134 -1.12 -2.89 -14.85
CA THR A 134 -1.13 -1.85 -15.88
C THR A 134 -0.52 -0.55 -15.33
N LEU A 135 -0.22 0.40 -16.22
CA LEU A 135 0.26 1.71 -15.80
C LEU A 135 -0.79 2.44 -14.94
N ASP A 136 -2.08 2.34 -15.27
CA ASP A 136 -3.12 2.99 -14.48
C ASP A 136 -3.32 2.32 -13.12
N GLU A 137 -3.18 1.00 -13.02
CA GLU A 137 -3.14 0.30 -11.72
C GLU A 137 -1.93 0.75 -10.88
N ALA A 138 -0.76 0.96 -11.50
CA ALA A 138 0.40 1.51 -10.81
C ALA A 138 0.17 2.94 -10.31
N LYS A 139 -0.56 3.78 -11.07
CA LYS A 139 -0.96 5.11 -10.61
C LYS A 139 -1.96 5.04 -9.45
N GLU A 140 -2.88 4.08 -9.43
CA GLU A 140 -3.80 3.90 -8.29
C GLU A 140 -3.05 3.67 -6.96
N VAL A 141 -1.90 3.00 -7.00
CA VAL A 141 -1.02 2.82 -5.83
C VAL A 141 -0.51 4.17 -5.30
N LEU A 142 -0.10 5.07 -6.20
CA LEU A 142 0.34 6.43 -5.82
C LEU A 142 -0.83 7.25 -5.26
N GLU A 143 -1.99 7.15 -5.90
CA GLU A 143 -3.17 7.97 -5.60
C GLU A 143 -4.04 7.42 -4.46
N TRP A 144 -3.65 6.33 -3.80
CA TRP A 144 -4.44 5.73 -2.73
C TRP A 144 -4.86 6.74 -1.64
N ARG A 145 -3.92 7.59 -1.22
CA ARG A 145 -4.20 8.66 -0.25
C ARG A 145 -5.07 9.76 -0.85
N THR A 146 -4.80 10.20 -2.07
CA THR A 146 -5.59 11.23 -2.77
C THR A 146 -7.04 10.78 -2.93
N MET A 147 -7.27 9.53 -3.35
CA MET A 147 -8.59 8.90 -3.42
C MET A 147 -9.28 8.91 -2.06
N THR A 148 -8.56 8.53 -0.99
CA THR A 148 -9.11 8.57 0.36
C THR A 148 -9.52 9.98 0.78
N CYS A 149 -8.64 10.96 0.59
CA CYS A 149 -8.92 12.37 0.89
C CYS A 149 -10.13 12.89 0.11
N GLY A 150 -10.19 12.65 -1.20
CA GLY A 150 -11.31 13.09 -2.05
C GLY A 150 -12.66 12.51 -1.60
N VAL A 151 -12.70 11.23 -1.24
CA VAL A 151 -13.92 10.59 -0.69
C VAL A 151 -14.34 11.23 0.63
N LEU A 152 -13.41 11.45 1.55
CA LEU A 152 -13.68 12.02 2.88
C LEU A 152 -14.13 13.48 2.80
N ILE A 153 -13.50 14.27 1.93
CA ILE A 153 -13.87 15.67 1.69
C ILE A 153 -15.24 15.74 1.03
N CYS A 154 -15.52 14.87 0.04
CA CYS A 154 -16.85 14.81 -0.58
C CYS A 154 -17.92 14.42 0.44
N HIS A 155 -17.63 13.51 1.36
CA HIS A 155 -18.56 13.14 2.44
C HIS A 155 -18.84 14.31 3.39
N LYS A 156 -17.81 15.11 3.70
CA LYS A 156 -17.93 16.32 4.53
C LYS A 156 -18.77 17.40 3.84
N ASN A 157 -18.45 17.72 2.59
CA ASN A 157 -19.00 18.87 1.88
C ASN A 157 -20.26 18.53 1.05
N GLY A 158 -20.56 17.25 0.85
CA GLY A 158 -21.69 16.78 0.03
C GLY A 158 -21.47 16.91 -1.48
N ARG A 159 -20.27 17.26 -1.94
CA ARG A 159 -19.93 17.47 -3.36
C ARG A 159 -18.55 16.92 -3.71
N TRP A 160 -18.43 16.36 -4.91
CA TRP A 160 -17.14 15.92 -5.45
C TRP A 160 -16.40 17.12 -6.05
N GLY A 161 -15.21 17.38 -5.53
CA GLY A 161 -14.41 18.55 -5.88
C GLY A 161 -14.83 19.84 -5.19
N ASN A 162 -13.90 20.78 -5.15
CA ASN A 162 -14.03 22.10 -4.54
C ASN A 162 -13.36 23.16 -5.44
N SER A 163 -13.69 24.44 -5.25
CA SER A 163 -13.06 25.56 -5.96
C SER A 163 -11.64 25.90 -5.45
N THR A 164 -10.98 25.00 -4.72
CA THR A 164 -9.67 25.25 -4.10
C THR A 164 -8.51 24.80 -5.01
N PRO A 165 -7.35 25.48 -5.00
CA PRO A 165 -6.23 25.16 -5.90
C PRO A 165 -5.58 23.77 -5.72
N ARG A 166 -5.83 23.08 -4.60
CA ARG A 166 -5.34 21.72 -4.31
C ARG A 166 -6.52 20.77 -4.16
N ASP A 167 -7.32 20.63 -5.22
CA ASP A 167 -8.49 19.75 -5.18
C ASP A 167 -8.10 18.32 -5.55
N GLU A 168 -8.28 17.38 -4.62
CA GLU A 168 -8.08 15.95 -4.85
C GLU A 168 -8.91 15.44 -6.04
N ALA A 169 -10.11 15.99 -6.28
CA ALA A 169 -10.90 15.62 -7.45
C ALA A 169 -10.20 15.98 -8.77
N VAL A 170 -9.52 17.12 -8.83
CA VAL A 170 -8.76 17.56 -10.00
C VAL A 170 -7.52 16.69 -10.18
N GLU A 171 -6.80 16.39 -9.11
CA GLU A 171 -5.63 15.50 -9.14
C GLU A 171 -6.00 14.11 -9.64
N LEU A 172 -7.09 13.53 -9.12
CA LEU A 172 -7.59 12.22 -9.53
C LEU A 172 -8.16 12.20 -10.94
N PHE A 173 -8.76 13.30 -11.40
CA PHE A 173 -9.15 13.45 -12.79
C PHE A 173 -7.92 13.41 -13.70
N ASN A 174 -6.90 14.20 -13.41
CA ASN A 174 -5.70 14.27 -14.22
C ASN A 174 -4.92 12.94 -14.25
N ALA A 175 -4.78 12.28 -13.09
CA ALA A 175 -4.00 11.05 -12.97
C ALA A 175 -4.74 9.82 -13.53
N LEU A 176 -6.03 9.69 -13.21
CA LEU A 176 -6.80 8.45 -13.32
C LEU A 176 -8.18 8.61 -13.98
N GLN A 177 -8.51 9.81 -14.46
CA GLN A 177 -9.80 10.14 -15.07
C GLN A 177 -11.00 9.85 -14.13
N ILE A 178 -10.80 10.03 -12.82
CA ILE A 178 -11.85 9.84 -11.83
C ILE A 178 -12.70 11.11 -11.71
N VAL A 179 -13.94 11.02 -12.18
CA VAL A 179 -14.87 12.15 -12.24
C VAL A 179 -15.88 12.20 -11.09
N SER A 180 -15.86 11.23 -10.17
CA SER A 180 -16.83 11.17 -9.06
C SER A 180 -16.29 10.47 -7.81
N ASN A 181 -16.93 10.78 -6.67
CA ASN A 181 -16.72 10.12 -5.39
C ASN A 181 -16.88 8.60 -5.50
N ASN A 182 -17.98 8.14 -6.11
CA ASN A 182 -18.21 6.71 -6.29
C ASN A 182 -17.09 6.05 -7.12
N GLY A 183 -16.59 6.74 -8.14
CA GLY A 183 -15.45 6.26 -8.93
C GLY A 183 -14.18 6.05 -8.10
N ALA A 184 -13.87 6.96 -7.16
CA ALA A 184 -12.75 6.78 -6.24
C ALA A 184 -13.04 5.66 -5.21
N PHE A 185 -14.23 5.70 -4.60
CA PHE A 185 -14.63 4.76 -3.56
C PHE A 185 -14.60 3.31 -4.03
N GLU A 186 -15.04 3.02 -5.26
CA GLU A 186 -15.03 1.67 -5.83
C GLU A 186 -13.61 1.08 -5.98
N ARG A 187 -12.58 1.93 -6.11
CA ARG A 187 -11.18 1.48 -6.16
C ARG A 187 -10.60 1.16 -4.78
N LEU A 188 -11.09 1.80 -3.72
CA LEU A 188 -10.53 1.72 -2.36
C LEU A 188 -10.98 0.46 -1.60
N GLY A 189 -10.09 -0.50 -1.39
CA GLY A 189 -10.31 -1.63 -0.49
C GLY A 189 -10.35 -1.23 0.98
N VAL A 190 -9.46 -0.33 1.40
CA VAL A 190 -9.47 0.34 2.70
C VAL A 190 -9.08 1.80 2.56
N MET A 191 -9.54 2.63 3.50
CA MET A 191 -9.21 4.05 3.59
C MET A 191 -8.27 4.30 4.76
N VAL A 192 -7.32 5.20 4.58
CA VAL A 192 -6.47 5.73 5.66
C VAL A 192 -7.14 6.90 6.35
N TRP A 193 -6.97 7.04 7.67
CA TRP A 193 -7.26 8.32 8.31
C TRP A 193 -6.08 9.27 8.06
N PRO A 194 -6.24 10.28 7.20
CA PRO A 194 -5.13 11.12 6.80
C PRO A 194 -4.73 12.01 7.96
N SER A 195 -3.46 12.06 8.33
CA SER A 195 -3.02 12.93 9.42
C SER A 195 -3.30 14.41 9.10
N TYR A 196 -3.26 15.26 10.13
CA TYR A 196 -3.54 16.67 9.99
C TYR A 196 -2.70 17.30 8.86
N HIS A 197 -3.33 18.13 8.01
CA HIS A 197 -2.75 18.76 6.81
C HIS A 197 -2.30 17.80 5.68
N ARG A 198 -2.70 16.53 5.72
CA ARG A 198 -2.44 15.58 4.62
C ARG A 198 -3.53 15.56 3.56
N CYS A 199 -4.70 16.14 3.78
CA CYS A 199 -5.63 16.44 2.71
C CYS A 199 -5.67 17.96 2.50
N SER A 200 -6.25 18.39 1.39
CA SER A 200 -6.49 19.80 1.09
C SER A 200 -7.36 20.50 2.13
N GLU A 201 -8.26 19.74 2.76
CA GLU A 201 -9.10 20.18 3.86
C GLU A 201 -8.97 19.28 5.10
N PRO A 202 -9.12 19.83 6.32
CA PRO A 202 -9.25 19.02 7.52
C PRO A 202 -10.49 18.13 7.45
N VAL A 203 -10.29 16.81 7.53
CA VAL A 203 -11.36 15.78 7.53
C VAL A 203 -11.50 15.03 8.86
N LEU A 204 -10.68 15.37 9.86
CA LEU A 204 -10.58 14.66 11.15
C LEU A 204 -11.04 15.50 12.36
N ASP A 205 -12.19 16.17 12.28
CA ASP A 205 -12.83 16.61 13.54
C ASP A 205 -13.71 15.49 14.11
N ASP A 206 -13.87 15.45 15.44
CA ASP A 206 -14.58 14.37 16.15
C ASP A 206 -16.02 14.19 15.67
N LYS A 207 -16.68 15.29 15.30
CA LYS A 207 -18.05 15.28 14.77
C LYS A 207 -18.11 14.56 13.44
N GLN A 208 -17.16 14.83 12.55
CA GLN A 208 -17.09 14.22 11.23
C GLN A 208 -16.72 12.73 11.32
N ILE A 209 -15.81 12.35 12.21
CA ILE A 209 -15.48 10.94 12.46
C ILE A 209 -16.70 10.18 12.96
N LEU A 210 -17.45 10.75 13.91
CA LEU A 210 -18.68 10.13 14.42
C LEU A 210 -19.72 9.96 13.30
N LYS A 211 -19.94 11.01 12.50
CA LYS A 211 -20.86 10.96 11.36
C LYS A 211 -20.49 9.84 10.38
N ILE A 212 -19.21 9.71 10.02
CA ILE A 212 -18.76 8.64 9.12
C ILE A 212 -19.03 7.26 9.73
N LYS A 213 -18.78 7.07 11.02
CA LYS A 213 -19.06 5.79 11.71
C LYS A 213 -20.56 5.46 11.68
N GLU A 214 -21.42 6.43 11.95
CA GLU A 214 -22.87 6.26 11.89
C GLU A 214 -23.34 5.90 10.47
N ASP A 215 -22.84 6.61 9.46
CA ASP A 215 -23.18 6.35 8.05
C ASP A 215 -22.71 4.96 7.59
N MET A 216 -21.52 4.53 7.98
CA MET A 216 -21.03 3.18 7.71
C MET A 216 -21.91 2.10 8.36
N ASN A 217 -22.33 2.30 9.61
CA ASN A 217 -23.22 1.37 10.30
C ASN A 217 -24.59 1.27 9.60
N ARG A 218 -25.16 2.41 9.18
CA ARG A 218 -26.41 2.44 8.41
C ARG A 218 -26.30 1.71 7.07
N MET A 219 -25.17 1.87 6.37
CA MET A 219 -24.94 1.18 5.10
C MET A 219 -24.77 -0.33 5.27
N ALA A 220 -24.11 -0.78 6.34
CA ALA A 220 -23.96 -2.20 6.65
C ALA A 220 -25.33 -2.88 6.94
N GLN A 221 -26.21 -2.20 7.68
CA GLN A 221 -27.57 -2.69 7.99
C GLN A 221 -28.49 -2.79 6.77
N ARG A 222 -28.24 -2.01 5.71
CA ARG A 222 -29.02 -2.07 4.46
C ARG A 222 -28.58 -3.18 3.50
N ARG A 223 -27.43 -3.81 3.76
CA ARG A 223 -26.84 -4.88 2.92
C ARG A 223 -26.98 -6.27 3.53
N GLY A 224 -27.53 -6.40 4.75
CA GLY A 224 -27.93 -7.66 5.38
C GLY A 224 -29.43 -7.84 5.28
#